data_AF-A0A4U9W0G5-F1
#
_entry.id   AF-A0A4U9W0G5-F1
#
_cell.length_a   1.000
_cell.length_b   1.000
_cell.length_c   1.000
_cell.angle_alpha   90.00
_cell.angle_beta   90.00
_cell.angle_gamma   90.00
#
_symmetry.space_group_name_H-M   'P 1'
#
loop_
_entity.id
_entity.type
_entity.pdbx_description
1 polymer ?
#
loop_
_entity_poly.entity_id
_entity_poly.type
_entity_poly.pdbx_seq_one_letter_code
_entity_poly.pdbx_strand_id
1 'polypeptide(L)'
;MLDKIIRIATRQSPLALWQAHYVQQRLMASHPGLQVELVPMVTRGDIILDTPLAKVGGKGLFVKELELALLEGRADIAVHSMKDVPVDFPAGLGLVTICERDDPRDAFVSNHFASLDQLPQGSVVGTSSLRRQCQLRRRRPDLIVRDLRGNVAQGWVSWITAITTPLFWPWPG
;
A
#
# COMPACT_ATOMS: atom_id res chain seq x y z
N MET A 1 14.41 -28.60 -16.25
CA MET A 1 13.52 -27.44 -16.44
C MET A 1 12.99 -27.07 -15.07
N LEU A 2 12.80 -25.78 -14.77
CA LEU A 2 12.13 -25.38 -13.53
C LEU A 2 10.63 -25.63 -13.75
N ASP A 3 10.17 -26.85 -13.47
CA ASP A 3 8.77 -27.28 -13.70
C ASP A 3 7.80 -26.68 -12.65
N LYS A 4 8.23 -25.66 -11.92
CA LYS A 4 7.49 -25.10 -10.78
C LYS A 4 6.98 -23.71 -11.13
N ILE A 5 5.67 -23.60 -11.22
CA ILE A 5 4.95 -22.33 -11.32
C ILE A 5 4.99 -21.65 -9.94
N ILE A 6 5.31 -20.36 -9.91
CA ILE A 6 5.21 -19.53 -8.70
C ILE A 6 3.93 -18.70 -8.76
N ARG A 7 3.06 -18.87 -7.76
CA ARG A 7 1.79 -18.17 -7.65
C ARG A 7 1.92 -16.98 -6.71
N ILE A 8 1.59 -15.79 -7.22
CA ILE A 8 1.67 -14.52 -6.50
C ILE A 8 0.29 -14.09 -6.04
N ALA A 9 0.04 -14.15 -4.74
CA ALA A 9 -1.15 -13.54 -4.13
C ALA A 9 -1.03 -12.01 -4.18
N THR A 10 -2.08 -11.34 -4.66
CA THR A 10 -2.16 -9.88 -4.71
C THR A 10 -3.59 -9.38 -4.54
N ARG A 11 -3.76 -8.11 -4.13
CA ARG A 11 -5.06 -7.44 -4.14
C ARG A 11 -5.48 -7.08 -5.57
N GLN A 12 -6.79 -6.94 -5.78
CA GLN A 12 -7.37 -6.59 -7.09
C GLN A 12 -7.30 -5.09 -7.44
N SER A 13 -6.81 -4.23 -6.55
CA SER A 13 -6.70 -2.80 -6.87
C SER A 13 -5.68 -2.56 -7.99
N PRO A 14 -5.86 -1.54 -8.86
CA PRO A 14 -4.96 -1.30 -9.98
C PRO A 14 -3.48 -1.18 -9.57
N LEU A 15 -3.21 -0.50 -8.44
CA LEU A 15 -1.85 -0.37 -7.91
C LEU A 15 -1.28 -1.71 -7.42
N ALA A 16 -2.08 -2.55 -6.76
CA ALA A 16 -1.63 -3.85 -6.29
C ALA A 16 -1.34 -4.83 -7.43
N LEU A 17 -2.15 -4.81 -8.49
CA LEU A 17 -1.89 -5.57 -9.71
C LEU A 17 -0.62 -5.09 -10.41
N TRP A 18 -0.40 -3.77 -10.50
CA TRP A 18 0.84 -3.22 -11.04
C TRP A 18 2.06 -3.68 -10.24
N GLN A 19 2.00 -3.66 -8.90
CA GLN A 19 3.08 -4.15 -8.03
C GLN A 19 3.34 -5.65 -8.23
N ALA A 20 2.30 -6.46 -8.37
CA ALA A 20 2.44 -7.89 -8.63
C ALA A 20 3.07 -8.17 -10.00
N HIS A 21 2.67 -7.43 -11.04
CA HIS A 21 3.31 -7.50 -12.36
C HIS A 21 4.77 -7.06 -12.34
N TYR A 22 5.10 -6.00 -11.60
CA TYR A 22 6.49 -5.58 -11.41
C TYR A 22 7.34 -6.72 -10.84
N VAL A 23 6.87 -7.39 -9.78
CA VAL A 23 7.58 -8.53 -9.17
C VAL A 23 7.66 -9.72 -10.14
N GLN A 24 6.56 -10.05 -10.83
CA GLN A 24 6.51 -11.10 -11.85
C GLN A 24 7.58 -10.89 -12.92
N GLN A 25 7.67 -9.69 -13.49
CA GLN A 25 8.64 -9.36 -14.54
C GLN A 25 10.08 -9.54 -14.04
N ARG A 26 10.39 -9.11 -12.81
CA ARG A 26 11.72 -9.26 -12.22
C ARG A 26 12.06 -10.74 -11.98
N LEU A 27 11.11 -11.53 -11.48
CA LEU A 27 11.31 -12.97 -11.29
C LEU A 27 11.61 -13.68 -12.61
N MET A 28 10.83 -13.41 -13.65
CA MET A 28 11.01 -14.02 -14.98
C MET A 28 12.31 -13.56 -15.66
N ALA A 29 12.71 -12.31 -15.47
CA ALA A 29 13.96 -11.79 -16.01
C ALA A 29 15.20 -12.42 -15.34
N SER A 30 15.14 -12.64 -14.02
CA SER A 30 16.25 -13.24 -13.27
C SER A 30 16.30 -14.77 -13.37
N HIS A 31 15.19 -15.42 -13.72
CA HIS A 31 15.09 -16.88 -13.80
C HIS A 31 14.44 -17.31 -15.13
N PRO A 32 15.24 -17.43 -16.21
CA PRO A 32 14.73 -17.85 -17.51
C PRO A 32 14.01 -19.21 -17.43
N GLY A 33 12.79 -19.27 -17.96
CA GLY A 33 11.95 -20.46 -17.94
C GLY A 33 11.09 -20.62 -16.68
N LEU A 34 11.21 -19.74 -15.68
CA LEU A 34 10.28 -19.69 -14.56
C LEU A 34 8.90 -19.21 -15.03
N GLN A 35 7.87 -19.97 -14.68
CA GLN A 35 6.48 -19.57 -14.89
C GLN A 35 5.95 -18.91 -13.62
N VAL A 36 5.20 -17.82 -13.79
CA VAL A 36 4.66 -17.03 -12.69
C VAL A 36 3.22 -16.69 -12.98
N GLU A 37 2.32 -17.03 -12.06
CA GLU A 37 0.89 -16.77 -12.14
C GLU A 37 0.47 -15.77 -11.06
N LEU A 38 -0.48 -14.89 -11.39
CA LEU A 38 -1.08 -14.01 -10.40
C LEU A 38 -2.36 -14.65 -9.86
N VAL A 39 -2.56 -14.54 -8.55
CA VAL A 39 -3.75 -14.98 -7.82
C VAL A 39 -4.40 -13.75 -7.18
N PRO A 40 -5.26 -13.01 -7.92
CA PRO A 40 -5.89 -11.80 -7.42
C PRO A 40 -6.97 -12.13 -6.39
N MET A 41 -6.97 -11.42 -5.27
CA MET A 41 -7.88 -11.64 -4.15
C MET A 41 -8.59 -10.35 -3.74
N VAL A 42 -9.82 -10.50 -3.25
CA VAL A 42 -10.57 -9.41 -2.60
C VAL A 42 -10.35 -9.51 -1.11
N THR A 43 -9.90 -8.42 -0.48
CA THR A 43 -9.72 -8.34 0.98
C THR A 43 -10.92 -7.70 1.64
N ARG A 44 -11.16 -7.96 2.93
CA ARG A 44 -12.20 -7.23 3.68
C ARG A 44 -12.01 -5.72 3.64
N GLY A 45 -10.77 -5.24 3.60
CA GLY A 45 -10.45 -3.82 3.44
C GLY A 45 -10.85 -3.23 2.09
N ASP A 46 -11.02 -4.05 1.05
CA ASP A 46 -11.57 -3.63 -0.26
C ASP A 46 -13.10 -3.49 -0.22
N ILE A 47 -13.77 -4.23 0.66
CA ILE A 47 -15.24 -4.28 0.79
C ILE A 47 -15.74 -3.22 1.77
N ILE A 48 -15.02 -2.98 2.87
CA ILE A 48 -15.43 -2.04 3.94
C ILE A 48 -14.84 -0.65 3.68
N LEU A 49 -15.54 0.16 2.88
CA LEU A 49 -15.15 1.56 2.60
C LEU A 49 -15.75 2.56 3.60
N ASP A 50 -16.90 2.26 4.21
CA ASP A 50 -17.74 3.22 4.94
C ASP A 50 -17.50 3.32 6.46
N THR A 51 -16.54 2.57 7.02
CA THR A 51 -16.21 2.63 8.45
C THR A 51 -14.82 3.23 8.68
N PRO A 52 -14.64 4.22 9.59
CA PRO A 52 -13.33 4.81 9.89
C PRO A 52 -12.30 3.75 10.30
N LEU A 53 -11.06 3.79 9.78
CA LEU A 53 -9.99 2.81 10.05
C LEU A 53 -9.77 2.67 11.56
N ALA A 54 -9.85 3.81 12.28
CA ALA A 54 -9.73 3.88 13.73
C ALA A 54 -10.84 3.13 14.47
N LYS A 55 -12.04 3.01 13.88
CA LYS A 55 -13.17 2.22 14.40
C LYS A 55 -13.14 0.75 13.96
N VAL A 56 -12.57 0.42 12.81
CA VAL A 56 -12.49 -0.97 12.32
C VAL A 56 -11.41 -1.79 13.03
N GLY A 57 -10.46 -1.14 13.75
CA GLY A 57 -9.68 -1.79 14.81
C GLY A 57 -9.21 -3.22 14.50
N GLY A 58 -8.59 -3.43 13.34
CA GLY A 58 -8.26 -4.77 12.87
C GLY A 58 -6.87 -4.81 12.26
N LYS A 59 -5.90 -5.35 13.00
CA LYS A 59 -4.61 -5.80 12.44
C LYS A 59 -4.91 -6.64 11.18
N GLY A 60 -4.30 -6.29 10.04
CA GLY A 60 -4.33 -7.14 8.83
C GLY A 60 -5.55 -7.03 7.89
N LEU A 61 -6.35 -5.95 7.93
CA LEU A 61 -7.52 -5.75 7.05
C LEU A 61 -7.27 -5.92 5.53
N PHE A 62 -6.03 -5.73 5.09
CA PHE A 62 -5.61 -5.87 3.68
C PHE A 62 -4.67 -7.06 3.44
N VAL A 63 -4.37 -7.84 4.48
CA VAL A 63 -3.27 -8.82 4.48
C VAL A 63 -3.76 -10.21 4.85
N LYS A 64 -4.83 -10.33 5.64
CA LYS A 64 -5.35 -11.61 6.15
C LYS A 64 -5.70 -12.60 5.05
N GLU A 65 -6.38 -12.17 3.98
CA GLU A 65 -6.78 -13.07 2.89
C GLU A 65 -5.56 -13.56 2.09
N LEU A 66 -4.51 -12.74 1.99
CA LEU A 66 -3.26 -13.08 1.33
C LEU A 66 -2.44 -14.05 2.19
N GLU A 67 -2.33 -13.81 3.51
CA GLU A 67 -1.71 -14.74 4.46
C GLU A 67 -2.39 -16.11 4.44
N LEU A 68 -3.71 -16.14 4.42
CA LEU A 68 -4.47 -17.39 4.34
C LEU A 68 -4.18 -18.15 3.05
N ALA A 69 -4.03 -17.44 1.92
CA ALA A 69 -3.66 -18.07 0.65
C ALA A 69 -2.27 -18.72 0.68
N LEU A 70 -1.33 -18.14 1.41
CA LEU A 70 -0.01 -18.73 1.62
C LEU A 70 -0.08 -19.96 2.53
N LEU A 71 -0.79 -19.86 3.66
CA LEU A 71 -0.92 -20.95 4.63
C LEU A 71 -1.67 -22.17 4.06
N GLU A 72 -2.68 -21.94 3.22
CA GLU A 72 -3.45 -22.99 2.55
C GLU A 72 -2.76 -23.51 1.28
N GLY A 73 -1.57 -23.00 0.92
CA GLY A 73 -0.86 -23.41 -0.29
C GLY A 73 -1.57 -23.04 -1.58
N ARG A 74 -2.48 -22.07 -1.57
CA ARG A 74 -3.14 -21.50 -2.77
C ARG A 74 -2.25 -20.51 -3.51
N ALA A 75 -1.28 -19.92 -2.81
CA ALA A 75 -0.23 -19.08 -3.36
C ALA A 75 1.12 -19.41 -2.72
N ASP A 76 2.21 -19.01 -3.37
CA ASP A 76 3.58 -19.29 -2.93
C ASP A 76 4.25 -18.04 -2.34
N ILE A 77 3.93 -16.86 -2.87
CA ILE A 77 4.36 -15.56 -2.33
C ILE A 77 3.20 -14.55 -2.35
N ALA A 78 3.28 -13.52 -1.50
CA ALA A 78 2.35 -12.38 -1.51
C ALA A 78 3.11 -11.08 -1.75
N VAL A 79 2.54 -10.19 -2.57
CA VAL A 79 3.13 -8.88 -2.88
C VAL A 79 2.32 -7.77 -2.23
N HIS A 80 3.02 -6.86 -1.55
CA HIS A 80 2.41 -5.78 -0.78
C HIS A 80 3.15 -4.46 -0.95
N SER A 81 2.40 -3.37 -0.78
CA SER A 81 3.00 -2.11 -0.33
C SER A 81 3.47 -2.28 1.10
N MET A 82 4.77 -2.15 1.33
CA MET A 82 5.40 -2.36 2.64
C MET A 82 4.85 -1.49 3.79
N LYS A 83 4.27 -0.31 3.52
CA LYS A 83 3.56 0.48 4.57
C LYS A 83 2.32 -0.23 5.12
N ASP A 84 1.80 -1.20 4.40
CA ASP A 84 0.58 -1.94 4.74
C ASP A 84 0.90 -3.31 5.35
N VAL A 85 2.19 -3.68 5.46
CA VAL A 85 2.65 -4.93 6.06
C VAL A 85 2.63 -4.80 7.60
N PRO A 86 2.00 -5.74 8.33
CA PRO A 86 1.95 -5.71 9.79
C PRO A 86 3.35 -5.94 10.39
N VAL A 87 3.51 -5.52 11.64
CA VAL A 87 4.75 -5.77 12.41
C VAL A 87 4.88 -7.24 12.80
N ASP A 88 3.76 -7.88 13.14
CA ASP A 88 3.68 -9.28 13.54
C ASP A 88 3.24 -10.16 12.37
N PHE A 89 3.82 -11.34 12.24
CA PHE A 89 3.42 -12.35 11.24
C PHE A 89 2.83 -13.60 11.92
N PRO A 90 1.86 -14.27 11.29
CA PRO A 90 1.47 -15.62 11.69
C PRO A 90 2.68 -16.58 11.63
N ALA A 91 2.67 -17.60 12.49
CA ALA A 91 3.69 -18.64 12.46
C ALA A 91 3.77 -19.28 11.06
N GLY A 92 4.99 -19.42 10.52
CA GLY A 92 5.23 -19.97 9.18
C GLY A 92 5.24 -18.93 8.05
N LEU A 93 4.88 -17.67 8.32
CA LEU A 93 4.97 -16.57 7.36
C LEU A 93 6.02 -15.55 7.80
N GLY A 94 6.52 -14.76 6.84
CA GLY A 94 7.43 -13.67 7.13
C GLY A 94 7.74 -12.83 5.90
N LEU A 95 8.32 -11.65 6.14
CA LEU A 95 8.87 -10.80 5.09
C LEU A 95 10.28 -11.29 4.73
N VAL A 96 10.43 -11.82 3.52
CA VAL A 96 11.70 -12.39 3.05
C VAL A 96 12.45 -11.50 2.05
N THR A 97 11.73 -10.57 1.41
CA THR A 97 12.30 -9.73 0.34
C THR A 97 11.70 -8.32 0.40
N ILE A 98 12.57 -7.32 0.21
CA ILE A 98 12.19 -5.92 -0.02
C ILE A 98 12.77 -5.52 -1.37
N CYS A 99 11.93 -5.05 -2.28
CA CYS A 99 12.37 -4.57 -3.60
C CYS A 99 13.09 -3.21 -3.50
N GLU A 100 13.75 -2.81 -4.59
CA GLU A 100 14.32 -1.47 -4.73
C GLU A 100 13.23 -0.39 -4.48
N ARG A 101 13.63 0.67 -3.79
CA ARG A 101 12.70 1.69 -3.29
C ARG A 101 12.48 2.77 -4.33
N ASP A 102 11.21 3.06 -4.61
CA ASP A 102 10.79 4.22 -5.40
C ASP A 102 10.75 5.50 -4.52
N ASP A 103 10.38 6.65 -5.11
CA ASP A 103 10.29 7.93 -4.40
C ASP A 103 9.39 7.84 -3.15
N PRO A 104 9.95 8.05 -1.94
CA PRO A 104 9.21 7.88 -0.69
C PRO A 104 8.42 9.12 -0.25
N ARG A 105 8.43 10.20 -1.05
CA ARG A 105 7.87 11.49 -0.65
C ARG A 105 6.35 11.50 -0.71
N ASP A 106 5.76 12.29 0.19
CA ASP A 106 4.37 12.74 0.03
C ASP A 106 4.29 13.74 -1.13
N ALA A 107 3.47 13.47 -2.14
CA ALA A 107 3.14 14.42 -3.20
C ALA A 107 2.00 15.36 -2.76
N PHE A 108 1.98 16.63 -3.17
CA PHE A 108 0.78 17.47 -3.09
C PHE A 108 0.09 17.50 -4.45
N VAL A 109 -1.23 17.35 -4.46
CA VAL A 109 -2.05 17.30 -5.65
C VAL A 109 -3.27 18.17 -5.41
N SER A 110 -3.51 19.08 -6.34
CA SER A 110 -4.66 19.98 -6.35
C SER A 110 -4.91 20.41 -7.78
N ASN A 111 -6.17 20.62 -8.14
CA ASN A 111 -6.54 21.11 -9.48
C ASN A 111 -6.32 22.62 -9.61
N HIS A 112 -6.26 23.35 -8.49
CA HIS A 112 -6.34 24.82 -8.46
C HIS A 112 -5.10 25.50 -7.87
N PHE A 113 -4.29 24.76 -7.11
CA PHE A 113 -3.14 25.31 -6.39
C PHE A 113 -1.91 24.45 -6.65
N ALA A 114 -0.74 25.07 -6.78
CA ALA A 114 0.50 24.35 -7.07
C ALA A 114 1.22 23.85 -5.81
N SER A 115 0.88 24.40 -4.64
CA SER A 115 1.49 24.00 -3.36
C SER A 115 0.55 24.20 -2.18
N LEU A 116 0.89 23.55 -1.06
CA LEU A 116 0.21 23.75 0.23
C LEU A 116 0.24 25.21 0.68
N ASP A 117 1.33 25.93 0.42
CA ASP A 117 1.52 27.30 0.88
C ASP A 117 0.58 28.28 0.17
N GLN A 118 0.09 27.94 -1.03
CA GLN A 118 -0.87 28.74 -1.80
C GLN A 118 -2.33 28.55 -1.38
N LEU A 119 -2.63 27.57 -0.51
CA LEU A 119 -4.00 27.34 -0.07
C LEU A 119 -4.51 28.50 0.79
N PRO A 120 -5.68 29.10 0.46
CA PRO A 120 -6.33 30.08 1.30
C PRO A 120 -6.64 29.54 2.70
N GLN A 121 -6.77 30.45 3.66
CA GLN A 121 -7.17 30.11 5.02
C GLN A 121 -8.51 29.34 5.02
N GLY A 122 -8.62 28.28 5.83
CA GLY A 122 -9.83 27.47 5.91
C GLY A 122 -10.02 26.48 4.74
N SER A 123 -9.04 26.37 3.83
CA SER A 123 -9.10 25.37 2.75
C SER A 123 -9.17 23.94 3.30
N VAL A 124 -9.88 23.08 2.59
CA VAL A 124 -10.07 21.68 2.97
C VAL A 124 -8.97 20.81 2.34
N VAL A 125 -8.32 19.96 3.15
CA VAL A 125 -7.34 18.97 2.68
C VAL A 125 -7.81 17.56 3.06
N GLY A 126 -7.92 16.69 2.05
CA GLY A 126 -8.36 15.31 2.23
C GLY A 126 -7.21 14.35 2.55
N THR A 127 -7.20 13.72 3.72
CA THR A 127 -6.33 12.58 4.02
C THR A 127 -6.83 11.79 5.23
N SER A 128 -6.88 10.45 5.11
CA SER A 128 -7.15 9.54 6.25
C SER A 128 -5.87 9.14 7.01
N SER A 129 -4.69 9.64 6.63
CA SER A 129 -3.43 9.28 7.29
C SER A 129 -3.18 10.17 8.49
N LEU A 130 -3.31 9.63 9.71
CA LEU A 130 -3.00 10.38 10.94
C LEU A 130 -1.61 11.02 10.91
N ARG A 131 -0.61 10.34 10.34
CA ARG A 131 0.74 10.90 10.12
C ARG A 131 0.68 12.21 9.36
N ARG A 132 -0.02 12.25 8.22
CA ARG A 132 -0.16 13.46 7.39
C ARG A 132 -1.01 14.51 8.09
N GLN A 133 -2.10 14.12 8.74
CA GLN A 133 -2.97 15.06 9.46
C GLN A 133 -2.19 15.83 10.55
N CYS A 134 -1.41 15.12 11.37
CA CYS A 134 -0.59 15.75 12.42
C CYS A 134 0.46 16.70 11.84
N GLN A 135 1.15 16.29 10.77
CA GLN A 135 2.17 17.13 10.11
C GLN A 135 1.56 18.39 9.48
N LEU A 136 0.41 18.25 8.80
CA LEU A 136 -0.32 19.37 8.20
C LEU A 136 -0.81 20.35 9.27
N ARG A 137 -1.50 19.86 10.31
CA ARG A 137 -2.03 20.72 11.38
C ARG A 137 -0.94 21.47 12.14
N ARG A 138 0.25 20.89 12.25
CA ARG A 138 1.40 21.57 12.84
C ARG A 138 1.92 22.72 11.96
N ARG A 139 1.99 22.52 10.64
CA ARG A 139 2.55 23.51 9.69
C ARG A 139 1.53 24.58 9.27
N ARG A 140 0.26 24.19 9.10
CA ARG A 140 -0.85 25.01 8.60
C ARG A 140 -2.10 24.73 9.45
N PRO A 141 -2.14 25.23 10.70
CA PRO A 141 -3.25 24.99 11.64
C PRO A 141 -4.58 25.59 11.16
N ASP A 142 -4.54 26.48 10.19
CA ASP A 142 -5.69 27.12 9.56
C ASP A 142 -6.44 26.22 8.55
N LEU A 143 -5.85 25.12 8.12
CA LEU A 143 -6.47 24.21 7.15
C LEU A 143 -7.43 23.23 7.82
N ILE A 144 -8.53 22.94 7.13
CA ILE A 144 -9.54 21.97 7.57
C ILE A 144 -9.18 20.59 7.01
N VAL A 145 -8.70 19.69 7.87
CA VAL A 145 -8.34 18.33 7.45
C VAL A 145 -9.53 17.39 7.57
N ARG A 146 -9.91 16.73 6.47
CA ARG A 146 -11.01 15.76 6.40
C ARG A 146 -10.53 14.38 5.96
N ASP A 147 -11.23 13.33 6.39
CA ASP A 147 -10.94 11.97 5.96
C ASP A 147 -11.26 11.80 4.46
N LEU A 148 -10.41 11.03 3.78
CA LEU A 148 -10.55 10.70 2.36
C LEU A 148 -10.26 9.21 2.17
N ARG A 149 -11.15 8.50 1.46
CA ARG A 149 -11.04 7.06 1.16
C ARG A 149 -11.30 6.80 -0.31
N GLY A 150 -10.80 5.66 -0.78
CA GLY A 150 -10.88 5.23 -2.17
C GLY A 150 -9.53 4.80 -2.71
N ASN A 151 -9.54 4.05 -3.81
CA ASN A 151 -8.33 3.74 -4.56
C ASN A 151 -7.86 4.99 -5.30
N VAL A 152 -6.55 5.09 -5.55
CA VAL A 152 -5.95 6.23 -6.29
C VAL A 152 -6.61 6.46 -7.66
N ALA A 153 -7.19 5.41 -8.26
CA ALA A 153 -7.88 5.48 -9.55
C ALA A 153 -9.33 6.03 -9.49
N GLN A 154 -9.99 6.08 -8.33
CA GLN A 154 -11.38 6.52 -8.20
C GLN A 154 -11.44 8.01 -7.83
N GLY A 155 -11.38 8.89 -8.84
CA GLY A 155 -11.81 10.28 -8.74
C GLY A 155 -10.82 11.24 -8.09
N TRP A 156 -10.15 12.03 -8.93
CA TRP A 156 -9.12 13.00 -8.56
C TRP A 156 -9.71 14.26 -7.92
N VAL A 157 -9.75 14.31 -6.59
CA VAL A 157 -9.98 15.55 -5.82
C VAL A 157 -8.93 15.64 -4.71
N SER A 158 -7.98 16.55 -4.91
CA SER A 158 -6.89 16.96 -4.01
C SER A 158 -6.23 15.84 -3.19
N TRP A 159 -5.09 15.34 -3.66
CA TRP A 159 -4.33 14.31 -2.97
C TRP A 159 -3.14 14.86 -2.20
N ILE A 160 -2.83 14.26 -1.06
CA ILE A 160 -1.43 14.09 -0.66
C ILE A 160 -1.12 12.60 -0.64
N THR A 161 -0.26 12.12 -1.54
CA THR A 161 0.11 10.71 -1.64
C THR A 161 1.58 10.54 -1.33
N ALA A 162 1.94 10.09 -0.13
CA ALA A 162 3.12 9.25 0.06
C ALA A 162 2.84 7.89 -0.53
N ILE A 163 3.58 7.61 -1.59
CA ILE A 163 4.13 6.29 -1.79
C ILE A 163 5.13 6.12 -0.65
N THR A 164 4.80 5.26 0.31
CA THR A 164 5.74 4.89 1.37
C THR A 164 5.84 3.38 1.37
N THR A 165 7.07 2.91 1.19
CA THR A 165 7.61 1.62 1.61
C THR A 165 8.94 1.92 2.31
N PRO A 166 9.41 1.03 3.21
CA PRO A 166 9.76 1.34 4.58
C PRO A 166 11.07 2.12 4.74
N LEU A 167 11.20 2.72 5.92
CA LEU A 167 12.40 3.33 6.47
C LEU A 167 13.50 2.27 6.71
N PHE A 168 14.74 2.71 6.45
CA PHE A 168 15.95 2.18 7.04
C PHE A 168 15.79 2.07 8.56
N TRP A 169 16.17 0.92 9.13
CA TRP A 169 16.73 0.86 10.47
C TRP A 169 18.12 0.23 10.32
N PRO A 170 19.22 0.93 10.62
CA PRO A 170 20.52 0.29 10.69
C PRO A 170 20.49 -0.65 11.90
N TRP A 171 20.65 -1.95 11.65
CA TRP A 171 20.95 -2.89 12.72
C TRP A 171 22.38 -2.58 13.21
N PRO A 172 22.61 -2.20 14.48
CA PRO A 172 23.95 -2.25 15.04
C PRO A 172 24.32 -3.73 15.23
N GLY A 173 25.55 -4.09 14.90
CA GLY A 173 26.05 -5.46 14.97
C GLY A 173 25.93 -6.14 16.33
#